data_AF-Q1GTA0-F1
#
_entry.id   AF-Q1GTA0-F1
#
_cell.length_a   1.000
_cell.length_b   1.000
_cell.length_c   1.000
_cell.angle_alpha   90.00
_cell.angle_beta   90.00
_cell.angle_gamma   90.00
#
_symmetry.space_group_name_H-M   'P 1'
#
loop_
_entity.id
_entity.type
_entity.pdbx_description
1 polymer ?
#
loop_
_entity_poly.entity_id
_entity_poly.type
_entity_poly.pdbx_seq_one_letter_code
_entity_poly.pdbx_strand_id
1 'polypeptide(L)'
;MKTSDFVEKQWRASIWFLKIFPFFILLIVVINIWHDADQGKPFDWMHIVYGIGFLFFTCVLYVFMRLIFKFVRAKVQHDERRS
;
A
#
# COMPACT_ATOMS: atom_id res chain seq x y z
N MET A 1 -5.72 20.06 19.50
CA MET A 1 -5.99 19.40 18.20
C MET A 1 -6.84 18.18 18.49
N LYS A 2 -8.00 18.00 17.84
CA LYS A 2 -8.86 16.84 18.12
C LYS A 2 -8.18 15.55 17.69
N THR A 3 -8.39 14.47 18.43
CA THR A 3 -7.76 13.17 18.15
C THR A 3 -8.27 12.63 16.81
N SER A 4 -9.51 12.96 16.45
CA SER A 4 -10.09 12.70 15.12
C SER A 4 -9.25 13.24 13.97
N ASP A 5 -8.69 14.44 14.11
CA ASP A 5 -7.97 15.14 13.03
C ASP A 5 -6.58 14.54 12.83
N PHE A 6 -5.96 14.07 13.92
CA PHE A 6 -4.69 13.33 13.86
C PHE A 6 -4.88 12.01 13.12
N VAL A 7 -5.93 11.24 13.44
CA VAL A 7 -6.25 9.98 12.75
C VAL A 7 -6.49 10.21 11.26
N GLU A 8 -7.19 11.28 10.88
CA GLU A 8 -7.44 11.61 9.48
C GLU A 8 -6.18 12.09 8.73
N LYS A 9 -5.24 12.75 9.42
CA LYS A 9 -3.92 13.08 8.86
C LYS A 9 -3.09 11.81 8.63
N GLN A 10 -3.06 10.88 9.59
CA GLN A 10 -2.38 9.60 9.47
C GLN A 10 -2.96 8.76 8.32
N TRP A 11 -4.28 8.70 8.20
CA TRP A 11 -4.95 8.01 7.10
C TRP A 11 -4.51 8.52 5.72
N ARG A 12 -4.48 9.85 5.55
CA ARG A 12 -4.04 10.46 4.29
C ARG A 12 -2.59 10.13 3.97
N ALA A 13 -1.69 10.18 4.95
CA ALA A 13 -0.30 9.79 4.78
C ALA A 13 -0.18 8.30 4.41
N SER A 14 -0.90 7.42 5.10
CA SER A 14 -0.90 5.98 4.81
C SER A 14 -1.41 5.66 3.40
N ILE A 15 -2.52 6.27 2.94
CA ILE A 15 -2.98 6.09 1.55
C ILE A 15 -1.92 6.56 0.56
N TRP A 16 -1.31 7.72 0.79
CA TRP A 16 -0.30 8.27 -0.11
C TRP A 16 0.88 7.31 -0.26
N PHE A 17 1.38 6.80 0.87
CA PHE A 17 2.44 5.80 0.87
C PHE A 17 2.01 4.53 0.13
N LEU A 18 0.80 4.02 0.38
CA LEU A 18 0.29 2.80 -0.23
C LEU A 18 0.08 2.91 -1.75
N LYS A 19 -0.10 4.12 -2.28
CA LYS A 19 -0.18 4.38 -3.73
C LYS A 19 1.19 4.46 -4.39
N ILE A 20 2.17 5.02 -3.70
CA ILE A 20 3.53 5.21 -4.23
C ILE A 20 4.33 3.91 -4.16
N PHE A 21 4.21 3.17 -3.05
CA PHE A 21 5.04 1.99 -2.80
C PHE A 21 4.97 0.92 -3.91
N PRO A 22 3.78 0.57 -4.47
CA PRO A 22 3.69 -0.39 -5.57
C PRO A 22 4.39 0.05 -6.83
N PHE A 23 4.46 1.36 -7.11
CA PHE A 23 5.16 1.88 -8.27
C PHE A 23 6.66 1.55 -8.20
N PHE A 24 7.28 1.70 -7.03
CA PHE A 24 8.68 1.34 -6.83
C PHE A 24 8.92 -0.16 -6.98
N ILE A 25 8.02 -1.00 -6.48
CA ILE A 25 8.14 -2.46 -6.64
C ILE A 25 8.01 -2.87 -8.10
N LEU A 26 7.04 -2.31 -8.83
CA LEU A 26 6.92 -2.55 -10.27
C LEU A 26 8.15 -2.08 -11.04
N LEU A 27 8.72 -0.93 -10.66
CA LEU A 27 9.95 -0.43 -11.26
C LEU A 27 11.12 -1.40 -11.04
N ILE A 28 11.27 -1.96 -9.84
CA ILE A 28 12.28 -2.99 -9.54
C ILE A 28 12.09 -4.23 -10.41
N VAL A 29 10.85 -4.67 -10.60
CA VAL A 29 10.52 -5.81 -11.49
C VAL A 29 10.97 -5.51 -12.92
N VAL A 30 10.68 -4.32 -13.44
CA VAL A 30 11.10 -3.91 -14.78
C VAL A 30 12.62 -3.84 -14.91
N ILE A 31 13.31 -3.30 -13.91
CA ILE A 31 14.78 -3.23 -13.88
C ILE A 31 15.38 -4.64 -13.91
N ASN A 32 14.84 -5.59 -13.13
CA ASN A 32 15.31 -6.97 -13.12
C ASN A 32 15.11 -7.65 -14.47
N ILE A 33 13.93 -7.49 -15.09
CA ILE A 33 13.65 -8.04 -16.43
C ILE A 33 14.62 -7.47 -17.48
N TRP A 34 14.88 -6.16 -17.43
CA TRP A 34 15.87 -5.53 -18.32
C TRP A 34 17.26 -6.13 -18.09
N HIS A 35 17.68 -6.23 -16.83
CA HIS A 35 18.99 -6.75 -16.45
C HIS A 35 19.21 -8.19 -16.91
N ASP A 36 18.20 -9.05 -16.80
CA ASP A 36 18.26 -10.42 -17.30
C ASP A 36 18.32 -10.48 -18.83
N ALA A 37 17.57 -9.61 -19.52
CA ALA A 37 17.65 -9.49 -20.98
C ALA A 37 19.04 -9.05 -21.46
N ASP A 38 19.67 -8.10 -20.76
CA ASP A 38 21.03 -7.62 -21.05
C ASP A 38 22.09 -8.72 -20.83
N GLN A 39 21.86 -9.62 -19.86
CA GLN A 39 22.72 -10.78 -19.60
C GLN A 39 22.44 -11.99 -20.52
N GLY A 40 21.49 -11.88 -21.45
CA GLY A 40 21.09 -12.98 -22.33
C GLY A 40 20.44 -14.16 -21.59
N LYS A 41 19.94 -13.94 -20.36
CA LYS A 41 19.21 -14.94 -19.61
C LYS A 41 17.81 -15.16 -20.21
N PRO A 42 17.25 -16.37 -20.11
CA PRO A 42 15.89 -16.61 -20.52
C PRO A 42 14.92 -15.78 -19.67
N PHE A 43 13.81 -15.36 -20.28
CA PHE A 43 12.79 -14.57 -19.60
C PHE A 43 12.17 -15.35 -18.43
N ASP A 44 12.32 -14.84 -17.21
CA ASP A 44 11.72 -15.43 -16.01
C ASP A 44 10.32 -14.86 -15.74
N TRP A 45 9.31 -15.69 -15.99
CA TRP A 45 7.91 -15.37 -15.70
C TRP A 45 7.64 -15.11 -14.21
N MET A 46 8.49 -15.59 -13.30
CA MET A 46 8.36 -15.32 -11.88
C MET A 46 8.37 -13.82 -11.57
N HIS A 47 9.15 -13.02 -12.31
CA HIS A 47 9.18 -11.57 -12.13
C HIS A 47 7.80 -10.92 -12.34
N ILE A 48 7.07 -11.34 -13.38
CA ILE A 48 5.71 -10.88 -13.63
C ILE A 48 4.75 -11.38 -12.54
N VAL A 49 4.85 -12.65 -12.15
CA VAL A 49 4.00 -13.23 -11.10
C VAL A 49 4.18 -12.49 -9.78
N TYR A 50 5.41 -12.16 -9.39
CA TYR A 50 5.68 -11.36 -8.20
C TYR A 50 5.12 -9.93 -8.31
N GLY A 51 5.26 -9.28 -9.47
CA GLY A 51 4.67 -7.96 -9.71
C GLY A 51 3.14 -7.96 -9.57
N ILE A 52 2.45 -8.94 -10.18
CA ILE A 52 0.99 -9.08 -10.09
C ILE A 52 0.57 -9.42 -8.65
N GLY A 53 1.24 -10.38 -8.01
CA GLY A 53 0.96 -10.77 -6.63
C GLY A 53 1.12 -9.60 -5.66
N PHE A 54 2.13 -8.76 -5.86
CA PHE A 54 2.36 -7.57 -5.07
C PHE A 54 1.26 -6.51 -5.25
N LEU A 55 0.80 -6.28 -6.49
CA LEU A 55 -0.33 -5.39 -6.76
C LEU A 55 -1.61 -5.87 -6.06
N PHE A 56 -1.90 -7.17 -6.17
CA PHE A 56 -3.03 -7.77 -5.49
C PHE A 56 -2.94 -7.62 -3.97
N PHE A 57 -1.78 -7.94 -3.39
CA PHE A 57 -1.53 -7.76 -1.96
C PHE A 57 -1.72 -6.31 -1.51
N THR A 58 -1.24 -5.34 -2.28
CA THR A 58 -1.43 -3.91 -1.99
C THR A 58 -2.92 -3.54 -1.99
N CYS A 59 -3.70 -4.03 -2.97
CA CYS A 59 -5.15 -3.82 -2.99
C CYS A 59 -5.84 -4.40 -1.76
N VAL A 60 -5.47 -5.61 -1.34
CA VAL A 60 -5.99 -6.23 -0.12
C VAL A 60 -5.63 -5.38 1.11
N LEU A 61 -4.36 -4.99 1.23
CA LEU A 61 -3.87 -4.17 2.33
C LEU A 61 -4.58 -2.81 2.40
N TYR A 62 -4.88 -2.20 1.26
CA TYR A 62 -5.67 -0.97 1.17
C TYR A 62 -7.05 -1.14 1.81
N VAL A 63 -7.75 -2.22 1.47
CA VAL A 63 -9.09 -2.51 2.00
C VAL A 63 -9.02 -2.73 3.51
N PHE A 64 -8.07 -3.53 3.98
CA PHE A 64 -7.88 -3.78 5.41
C PHE A 64 -7.57 -2.50 6.19
N MET A 65 -6.61 -1.69 5.73
CA MET A 65 -6.30 -0.40 6.37
C MET A 65 -7.54 0.50 6.40
N ARG A 66 -8.33 0.55 5.32
CA ARG A 66 -9.57 1.34 5.28
C ARG A 66 -10.57 0.91 6.35
N LEU A 67 -10.71 -0.39 6.58
CA LEU A 67 -11.60 -0.93 7.63
C LEU A 67 -11.10 -0.57 9.03
N ILE A 68 -9.80 -0.76 9.29
CA ILE A 68 -9.17 -0.40 10.57
C ILE A 68 -9.34 1.09 10.86
N PHE A 69 -9.04 1.97 9.89
CA PHE A 69 -9.17 3.41 10.07
C PHE A 69 -10.61 3.85 10.28
N LYS A 70 -11.59 3.25 9.59
CA LYS A 70 -13.02 3.50 9.87
C LYS A 70 -13.37 3.15 11.31
N PHE A 71 -12.91 1.99 11.79
CA PHE A 71 -13.18 1.54 13.16
C PHE A 71 -12.54 2.47 14.19
N VAL A 72 -11.27 2.82 14.01
CA VAL A 72 -10.54 3.74 14.90
C VAL A 72 -11.21 5.12 14.92
N ARG A 73 -11.60 5.66 13.75
CA ARG A 73 -12.32 6.95 13.68
C ARG A 73 -13.65 6.89 14.43
N ALA A 74 -14.42 5.82 14.24
CA ALA A 74 -15.71 5.63 14.92
C ALA A 74 -15.55 5.57 16.45
N LYS A 75 -14.54 4.85 16.93
CA LYS A 75 -14.24 4.77 18.37
C LYS A 75 -13.82 6.13 18.95
N VAL A 76 -12.88 6.82 18.30
CA VAL A 76 -12.41 8.14 18.75
C VAL A 76 -13.55 9.16 18.78
N GLN A 77 -14.44 9.17 17.77
CA GLN A 77 -15.60 10.06 17.76
C GLN A 77 -16.61 9.74 18.87
N HIS A 78 -16.78 8.48 19.24
CA HIS A 78 -17.64 8.08 20.35
C HIS A 78 -17.05 8.53 21.70
N ASP A 79 -15.74 8.38 21.89
CA ASP A 79 -15.04 8.79 23.11
C ASP A 79 -15.02 10.33 23.27
N GLU A 80 -14.82 11.07 22.17
CA GLU A 80 -14.90 12.54 22.16
C GLU A 80 -16.31 13.08 22.41
N ARG A 81 -17.39 12.29 22.20
CA ARG A 81 -18.76 12.69 22.53
C ARG A 81 -19.13 12.45 24.00
N ARG A 82 -18.33 11.66 24.73
CA ARG A 82 -18.56 11.33 26.15
C ARG A 82 -17.70 12.14 27.12
N SER A 83 -16.68 12.85 26.63
CA SER A 83 -15.80 13.73 27.40
C SER A 83 -16.13 15.20 27.18
#